data_AF-A0A917YY76-F1
#
_entry.id   AF-A0A917YY76-F1
#
_cell.length_a   1.000
_cell.length_b   1.000
_cell.length_c   1.000
_cell.angle_alpha   90.00
_cell.angle_beta   90.00
_cell.angle_gamma   90.00
#
_symmetry.space_group_name_H-M   'P 1'
#
loop_
_entity.id
_entity.type
_entity.pdbx_description
1 polymer ?
#
loop_
_entity_poly.entity_id
_entity_poly.type
_entity_poly.pdbx_seq_one_letter_code
_entity_poly.pdbx_strand_id
1 'polypeptide(L)'
;MNKFITHYFSANQQRLELLYIAFRKHKNRDPEWAKRLFLLFSCGLEQQIAWNQALLFPVLQAHNDSQLNELIHKAIDEHQQIKDQVSWVFNLTEKGLESHDDEQRLEYLLSDHFENQEFNLYPACDKLFDVNAVTHLIEQLASYNQTASQ
;
A
#
# COMPACT_ATOMS: atom_id res chain seq x y z
N MET A 1 17.74 15.22 -6.35
CA MET A 1 16.56 14.34 -6.23
C MET A 1 16.35 13.93 -4.78
N ASN A 2 16.23 14.90 -3.87
CA ASN A 2 16.09 14.54 -2.46
C ASN A 2 14.62 14.21 -2.19
N LYS A 3 14.32 13.02 -1.65
CA LYS A 3 12.99 12.56 -1.21
C LYS A 3 11.94 12.20 -2.28
N PHE A 4 12.37 11.86 -3.51
CA PHE A 4 11.39 11.51 -4.56
C PHE A 4 10.58 10.26 -4.20
N ILE A 5 11.24 9.21 -3.71
CA ILE A 5 10.59 7.93 -3.37
C ILE A 5 9.59 8.15 -2.25
N THR A 6 10.02 8.79 -1.16
CA THR A 6 9.15 9.13 -0.03
C THR A 6 7.93 9.89 -0.52
N HIS A 7 8.10 10.99 -1.25
CA HIS A 7 6.95 11.79 -1.68
C HIS A 7 6.00 11.03 -2.61
N TYR A 8 6.53 10.26 -3.56
CA TYR A 8 5.70 9.53 -4.52
C TYR A 8 4.86 8.45 -3.85
N PHE A 9 5.50 7.61 -3.01
CA PHE A 9 4.82 6.50 -2.38
C PHE A 9 3.90 6.95 -1.22
N SER A 10 4.30 7.94 -0.42
CA SER A 10 3.43 8.54 0.61
C SER A 10 2.20 9.22 0.01
N ALA A 11 2.33 9.90 -1.14
CA ALA A 11 1.16 10.47 -1.81
C ALA A 11 0.16 9.38 -2.25
N ASN A 12 0.64 8.21 -2.68
CA ASN A 12 -0.24 7.09 -2.98
C ASN A 12 -0.89 6.50 -1.71
N GLN A 13 -0.15 6.37 -0.60
CA GLN A 13 -0.72 5.95 0.69
C GLN A 13 -1.83 6.89 1.15
N GLN A 14 -1.60 8.21 1.12
CA GLN A 14 -2.61 9.22 1.45
C GLN A 14 -3.87 9.09 0.57
N ARG A 15 -3.70 8.82 -0.74
CA ARG A 15 -4.83 8.55 -1.63
C ARG A 15 -5.64 7.33 -1.18
N LEU A 16 -4.97 6.25 -0.76
CA LEU A 16 -5.63 5.04 -0.25
C LEU A 16 -6.37 5.31 1.06
N GLU A 17 -5.76 6.03 2.00
CA GLU A 17 -6.40 6.43 3.25
C GLU A 17 -7.68 7.24 3.01
N LEU A 18 -7.64 8.21 2.09
CA LEU A 18 -8.81 9.01 1.74
C LEU A 18 -9.96 8.16 1.17
N LEU A 19 -9.65 7.17 0.34
CA LEU A 19 -10.65 6.22 -0.17
C LEU A 19 -11.26 5.40 0.97
N TYR A 20 -10.42 4.92 1.88
CA TYR A 20 -10.85 4.11 3.02
C TYR A 20 -11.73 4.90 4.01
N ILE A 21 -11.33 6.12 4.34
CA ILE A 21 -12.11 7.06 5.18
C ILE A 21 -13.47 7.34 4.53
N ALA A 22 -13.48 7.60 3.22
CA ALA A 22 -14.72 7.87 2.48
C ALA A 22 -15.65 6.64 2.48
N PHE A 23 -15.12 5.44 2.26
CA PHE A 23 -15.87 4.20 2.35
C PHE A 23 -16.59 4.07 3.71
N ARG A 24 -15.84 4.18 4.82
CA ARG A 24 -16.42 4.05 6.18
C ARG A 24 -17.49 5.10 6.48
N LYS A 25 -17.27 6.34 6.03
CA LYS A 25 -18.22 7.45 6.20
C LYS A 25 -19.54 7.22 5.47
N HIS A 26 -19.49 6.58 4.30
CA HIS A 26 -20.64 6.48 3.40
C HIS A 26 -21.36 5.13 3.43
N LYS A 27 -20.79 4.09 4.04
CA LYS A 27 -21.33 2.72 4.04
C LYS A 27 -22.80 2.57 4.46
N ASN A 28 -23.28 3.41 5.40
CA ASN A 28 -24.66 3.38 5.89
C ASN A 28 -25.63 4.30 5.11
N ARG A 29 -25.10 5.23 4.29
CA ARG A 29 -25.90 6.24 3.56
C ARG A 29 -26.02 5.92 2.08
N ASP A 30 -24.94 5.43 1.49
CA ASP A 30 -24.85 5.03 0.08
C ASP A 30 -23.96 3.78 -0.01
N PRO A 31 -24.53 2.58 0.27
CA PRO A 31 -23.77 1.33 0.30
C PRO A 31 -23.11 1.00 -1.04
N GLU A 32 -23.76 1.32 -2.16
CA GLU A 32 -23.24 1.04 -3.50
C GLU A 32 -22.03 1.90 -3.84
N TRP A 33 -22.06 3.19 -3.47
CA TRP A 33 -20.87 4.02 -3.63
C TRP A 33 -19.75 3.62 -2.66
N ALA A 34 -20.09 3.29 -1.41
CA ALA A 34 -19.12 2.81 -0.43
C ALA A 34 -18.38 1.54 -0.91
N LYS A 35 -19.10 0.58 -1.49
CA LYS A 35 -18.50 -0.62 -2.13
C LYS A 35 -17.52 -0.25 -3.23
N ARG A 36 -17.89 0.68 -4.12
CA ARG A 36 -16.98 1.16 -5.19
C ARG A 36 -15.73 1.82 -4.62
N LEU A 37 -15.87 2.63 -3.56
CA LEU A 37 -14.73 3.24 -2.87
C LEU A 37 -13.81 2.19 -2.25
N PHE A 38 -14.38 1.17 -1.60
CA PHE A 38 -13.62 0.09 -1.00
C PHE A 38 -12.90 -0.77 -2.06
N LEU A 39 -13.52 -1.01 -3.21
CA LEU A 39 -12.88 -1.70 -4.33
C LEU A 39 -11.69 -0.89 -4.90
N LEU A 40 -11.86 0.42 -5.07
CA LEU A 40 -10.76 1.30 -5.52
C LEU A 40 -9.61 1.32 -4.52
N PHE A 41 -9.93 1.30 -3.22
CA PHE A 41 -8.96 1.18 -2.15
C PHE A 41 -8.24 -0.18 -2.20
N SER A 42 -8.96 -1.29 -2.28
CA SER A 42 -8.37 -2.64 -2.25
C SER A 42 -7.46 -2.88 -3.45
N CYS A 43 -7.91 -2.56 -4.67
CA CYS A 43 -7.09 -2.69 -5.87
C CYS A 43 -5.85 -1.78 -5.81
N GLY A 44 -6.01 -0.55 -5.32
CA GLY A 44 -4.89 0.38 -5.18
C GLY A 44 -3.87 -0.06 -4.13
N LEU A 45 -4.32 -0.70 -3.03
CA LEU A 45 -3.46 -1.24 -1.99
C LEU A 45 -2.70 -2.48 -2.48
N GLU A 46 -3.36 -3.38 -3.19
CA GLU A 46 -2.71 -4.52 -3.83
C GLU A 46 -1.62 -4.08 -4.81
N GLN A 47 -1.90 -3.04 -5.60
CA GLN A 47 -0.93 -2.45 -6.50
C GLN A 47 0.26 -1.82 -5.76
N GLN A 48 0.01 -1.06 -4.68
CA GLN A 48 1.06 -0.49 -3.84
C GLN A 48 1.98 -1.59 -3.27
N ILE A 49 1.38 -2.68 -2.76
CA ILE A 49 2.11 -3.84 -2.27
C ILE A 49 2.96 -4.47 -3.39
N ALA A 50 2.39 -4.64 -4.57
CA ALA A 50 3.11 -5.18 -5.72
C ALA A 50 4.28 -4.29 -6.12
N TRP A 51 4.12 -2.96 -6.14
CA TRP A 51 5.22 -2.04 -6.41
C TRP A 51 6.34 -2.13 -5.37
N ASN A 52 5.99 -2.16 -4.08
CA ASN A 52 6.97 -2.33 -3.01
C ASN A 52 7.76 -3.63 -3.20
N GLN A 53 7.06 -4.76 -3.39
CA GLN A 53 7.68 -6.08 -3.46
C GLN A 53 8.47 -6.32 -4.75
N ALA A 54 7.96 -5.88 -5.90
CA ALA A 54 8.59 -6.14 -7.19
C ALA A 54 9.68 -5.13 -7.54
N LEU A 55 9.57 -3.89 -7.05
CA LEU A 55 10.40 -2.78 -7.53
C LEU A 55 11.31 -2.20 -6.45
N LEU A 56 10.81 -1.95 -5.23
CA LEU A 56 11.62 -1.34 -4.17
C LEU A 56 12.46 -2.36 -3.40
N PHE A 57 11.85 -3.45 -2.94
CA PHE A 57 12.52 -4.43 -2.08
C PHE A 57 13.76 -5.06 -2.73
N PRO A 58 13.75 -5.47 -4.02
CA PRO A 58 14.94 -6.08 -4.62
C PRO A 58 16.14 -5.15 -4.64
N VAL A 59 15.91 -3.85 -4.89
CA VAL A 59 16.98 -2.85 -4.91
C VAL A 59 17.53 -2.64 -3.50
N LEU A 60 16.65 -2.53 -2.48
CA LEU A 60 17.09 -2.41 -1.09
C LEU A 60 17.88 -3.64 -0.62
N GLN A 61 17.42 -4.84 -0.94
CA GLN A 61 18.08 -6.10 -0.54
C GLN A 61 19.48 -6.24 -1.17
N ALA A 62 19.70 -5.69 -2.36
CA ALA A 62 21.02 -5.70 -3.01
C ALA A 62 22.11 -4.97 -2.19
N HIS A 63 21.73 -4.09 -1.27
CA HIS A 63 22.66 -3.41 -0.36
C HIS A 63 23.14 -4.29 0.79
N ASN A 64 22.58 -5.49 0.99
CA ASN A 64 22.97 -6.47 2.02
C ASN A 64 23.00 -5.91 3.46
N ASP A 65 22.13 -4.94 3.76
CA ASP A 65 21.98 -4.37 5.11
C ASP A 65 20.99 -5.21 5.94
N SER A 66 21.43 -5.69 7.11
CA SER A 66 20.61 -6.57 7.96
C SER A 66 19.37 -5.88 8.50
N GLN A 67 19.46 -4.60 8.86
CA GLN A 67 18.32 -3.84 9.39
C GLN A 67 17.27 -3.62 8.29
N LEU A 68 17.70 -3.31 7.06
CA LEU A 68 16.77 -3.18 5.92
C LEU A 68 16.09 -4.52 5.60
N ASN A 69 16.83 -5.62 5.66
CA ASN A 69 16.25 -6.94 5.44
C ASN A 69 15.18 -7.31 6.49
N GLU A 70 15.41 -6.96 7.77
CA GLU A 70 14.40 -7.13 8.82
C GLU A 70 13.14 -6.29 8.56
N LEU A 71 13.29 -5.02 8.15
CA LEU A 71 12.16 -4.15 7.79
C LEU A 71 11.36 -4.70 6.60
N ILE A 72 12.05 -5.23 5.58
CA ILE A 72 11.42 -5.82 4.40
C ILE A 72 10.66 -7.10 4.78
N HIS A 73 11.24 -7.98 5.60
CA HIS A 73 10.54 -9.17 6.08
C HIS A 73 9.30 -8.82 6.89
N LYS A 74 9.41 -7.87 7.83
CA LYS A 74 8.25 -7.36 8.59
C LYS A 74 7.15 -6.86 7.63
N ALA A 75 7.51 -6.05 6.63
CA ALA A 75 6.56 -5.53 5.66
C ALA A 75 5.88 -6.64 4.83
N ILE A 76 6.61 -7.69 4.45
CA ILE A 76 6.06 -8.84 3.72
C ILE A 76 5.04 -9.60 4.59
N ASP A 77 5.35 -9.85 5.86
CA ASP A 77 4.44 -10.53 6.79
C ASP A 77 3.16 -9.71 7.02
N GLU A 78 3.30 -8.38 7.17
CA GLU A 78 2.17 -7.45 7.27
C GLU A 78 1.30 -7.44 6.01
N HIS A 79 1.90 -7.46 4.82
CA HIS A 79 1.16 -7.48 3.56
C HIS A 79 0.18 -8.66 3.50
N GLN A 80 0.56 -9.83 4.04
CA GLN A 80 -0.33 -10.99 4.06
C GLN A 80 -1.52 -10.74 5.00
N GLN A 81 -1.27 -10.26 6.22
CA GLN A 81 -2.31 -9.95 7.20
C GLN A 81 -3.28 -8.88 6.68
N ILE A 82 -2.75 -7.86 6.01
CA ILE A 82 -3.54 -6.79 5.39
C ILE A 82 -4.42 -7.36 4.27
N LYS A 83 -3.86 -8.16 3.36
CA LYS A 83 -4.63 -8.78 2.26
C LYS A 83 -5.77 -9.65 2.79
N ASP A 84 -5.50 -10.46 3.81
CA ASP A 84 -6.51 -11.32 4.43
C ASP A 84 -7.63 -10.49 5.06
N GLN A 85 -7.28 -9.42 5.79
CA GLN A 85 -8.26 -8.53 6.40
C GLN A 85 -9.08 -7.74 5.37
N VAL A 86 -8.45 -7.28 4.28
CA VAL A 86 -9.15 -6.60 3.17
C VAL A 86 -10.17 -7.54 2.52
N SER A 87 -9.76 -8.78 2.22
CA SER A 87 -10.65 -9.80 1.68
C SER A 87 -11.82 -10.10 2.63
N TRP A 88 -11.56 -10.17 3.93
CA TRP A 88 -12.59 -10.36 4.94
C TRP A 88 -13.62 -9.22 4.96
N VAL A 89 -13.16 -7.97 5.03
CA VAL A 89 -14.04 -6.78 5.01
C VAL A 89 -14.83 -6.69 3.70
N PHE A 90 -14.20 -7.01 2.57
CA PHE A 90 -14.87 -7.07 1.26
C PHE A 90 -16.06 -8.04 1.31
N ASN A 91 -15.82 -9.26 1.80
CA ASN A 91 -16.83 -10.31 1.88
C ASN A 91 -18.00 -9.95 2.81
N LEU A 92 -17.73 -9.28 3.93
CA LEU A 92 -18.79 -8.79 4.82
C LEU A 92 -19.64 -7.72 4.14
N THR A 93 -18.99 -6.76 3.48
CA THR A 93 -19.64 -5.66 2.77
C THR A 93 -20.51 -6.18 1.62
N GLU A 94 -20.03 -7.16 0.86
CA GLU A 94 -20.80 -7.78 -0.23
C GLU A 94 -22.06 -8.49 0.27
N LYS A 95 -21.98 -9.11 1.45
CA LYS A 95 -23.12 -9.77 2.10
C LYS A 95 -24.04 -8.81 2.86
N GLY A 96 -23.71 -7.52 2.92
CA GLY A 96 -24.44 -6.52 3.70
C GLY A 96 -24.41 -6.80 5.21
N LEU A 97 -23.37 -7.47 5.69
CA LEU A 97 -23.16 -7.74 7.11
C LEU A 97 -22.44 -6.56 7.77
N GLU A 98 -22.66 -6.39 9.09
CA GLU A 98 -21.90 -5.39 9.85
C GLU A 98 -20.41 -5.75 9.85
N SER A 99 -19.58 -4.72 9.65
CA SER A 99 -18.13 -4.85 9.43
C SER A 99 -17.30 -3.83 10.24
N HIS A 100 -17.92 -3.06 11.13
CA HIS A 100 -17.25 -1.97 11.85
C HIS A 100 -15.97 -2.39 12.59
N ASP A 101 -16.00 -3.49 13.34
CA ASP A 101 -14.85 -3.96 14.12
C ASP A 101 -13.72 -4.47 13.20
N ASP A 102 -14.08 -5.13 12.10
CA ASP A 102 -13.15 -5.61 11.09
C ASP A 102 -12.52 -4.46 10.29
N GLU A 103 -13.28 -3.41 10.03
CA GLU A 103 -12.76 -2.16 9.48
C GLU A 103 -11.77 -1.51 10.43
N GLN A 104 -12.11 -1.38 11.71
CA GLN A 104 -11.21 -0.80 12.70
C GLN A 104 -9.92 -1.62 12.83
N ARG A 105 -10.00 -2.95 12.78
CA ARG A 105 -8.82 -3.82 12.73
C ARG A 105 -7.96 -3.54 11.49
N LEU A 106 -8.57 -3.39 10.32
CA LEU A 106 -7.85 -3.05 9.10
C LEU A 106 -7.15 -1.68 9.21
N GLU A 107 -7.83 -0.68 9.77
CA GLU A 107 -7.25 0.65 10.02
C GLU A 107 -5.98 0.57 10.87
N TYR A 108 -5.99 -0.23 11.94
CA TYR A 108 -4.80 -0.42 12.77
C TYR A 108 -3.64 -1.09 12.03
N LEU A 109 -3.92 -2.14 11.24
CA LEU A 109 -2.90 -2.82 10.43
C LEU A 109 -2.27 -1.87 9.41
N LEU A 110 -3.08 -1.04 8.75
CA LEU A 110 -2.60 -0.06 7.77
C LEU A 110 -1.77 1.03 8.42
N SER A 111 -2.18 1.52 9.60
CA SER A 111 -1.46 2.59 10.30
C SER A 111 -0.04 2.17 10.67
N ASP A 112 0.15 1.00 11.30
CA ASP A 112 1.50 0.52 11.67
C ASP A 112 2.36 0.28 10.42
N HIS A 113 1.75 -0.29 9.38
CA HIS A 113 2.42 -0.60 8.13
C HIS A 113 2.87 0.65 7.37
N PHE A 114 1.99 1.64 7.23
CA PHE A 114 2.30 2.90 6.55
C PHE A 114 3.32 3.71 7.33
N GLU A 115 3.18 3.82 8.66
CA GLU A 115 4.17 4.51 9.51
C GLU A 115 5.57 3.91 9.32
N ASN A 116 5.69 2.59 9.35
CA ASN A 116 6.98 1.93 9.12
C ASN A 116 7.56 2.24 7.73
N GLN A 117 6.72 2.29 6.70
CA GLN A 117 7.15 2.62 5.34
C GLN A 117 7.62 4.08 5.21
N GLU A 118 6.85 5.02 5.74
CA GLU A 118 7.11 6.46 5.63
C GLU A 118 8.33 6.91 6.43
N PHE A 119 8.55 6.35 7.62
CA PHE A 119 9.64 6.78 8.49
C PHE A 119 10.93 5.97 8.34
N ASN A 120 10.85 4.73 7.82
CA ASN A 120 12.02 3.86 7.70
C ASN A 120 12.33 3.48 6.25
N LEU A 121 11.37 2.86 5.55
CA LEU A 121 11.66 2.21 4.27
C LEU A 121 11.89 3.21 3.13
N TYR A 122 10.98 4.17 2.92
CA TYR A 122 11.12 5.14 1.82
C TYR A 122 12.30 6.12 2.02
N PRO A 123 12.59 6.60 3.24
CA PRO A 123 13.81 7.37 3.48
C PRO A 123 15.08 6.57 3.19
N ALA A 124 15.10 5.26 3.45
CA ALA A 124 16.22 4.40 3.06
C ALA A 124 16.38 4.32 1.54
N CYS A 125 15.29 4.19 0.78
CA CYS A 125 15.32 4.25 -0.68
C CYS A 125 15.91 5.57 -1.17
N ASP A 126 15.42 6.70 -0.65
CA ASP A 126 15.92 8.03 -1.07
C ASP A 126 17.40 8.27 -0.74
N LYS A 127 17.93 7.57 0.28
CA LYS A 127 19.35 7.62 0.63
C LYS A 127 20.21 6.72 -0.26
N LEU A 128 19.70 5.55 -0.64
CA LEU A 128 20.48 4.49 -1.27
C LEU A 128 20.35 4.45 -2.79
N PHE A 129 19.21 4.88 -3.33
CA PHE A 129 18.94 4.77 -4.75
C PHE A 129 19.61 5.93 -5.48
N ASP A 130 20.45 5.61 -6.45
CA ASP A 130 21.04 6.61 -7.33
C ASP A 130 20.05 7.05 -8.43
N VAL A 131 20.47 8.01 -9.25
CA VAL A 131 19.63 8.55 -10.34
C VAL A 131 19.20 7.48 -11.33
N ASN A 132 20.04 6.48 -11.60
CA ASN A 132 19.75 5.42 -12.56
C ASN A 132 18.70 4.46 -12.00
N ALA A 133 18.87 4.04 -10.73
CA ALA A 133 17.90 3.20 -10.03
C ALA A 133 16.53 3.87 -9.95
N VAL A 134 16.48 5.17 -9.59
CA VAL A 134 15.22 5.92 -9.55
C VAL A 134 14.61 6.07 -10.94
N THR A 135 15.43 6.35 -11.97
CA THR A 135 14.92 6.47 -13.35
C THR A 135 14.31 5.15 -13.83
N HIS A 136 14.99 4.03 -13.60
CA HIS A 136 14.48 2.71 -13.97
C HIS A 136 13.20 2.36 -13.22
N LEU A 137 13.13 2.68 -11.92
CA LEU A 137 11.91 2.52 -11.12
C LEU A 137 10.73 3.30 -11.74
N ILE A 138 10.95 4.55 -12.16
CA ILE A 138 9.90 5.37 -12.79
C ILE A 138 9.40 4.72 -14.10
N GLU A 139 10.32 4.21 -14.94
CA GLU A 139 9.96 3.49 -16.17
C GLU A 139 9.11 2.24 -15.87
N GLN A 140 9.48 1.49 -14.85
CA GLN A 140 8.75 0.30 -14.42
C GLN A 140 7.37 0.65 -13.85
N LEU A 141 7.26 1.69 -13.03
CA LEU A 141 5.98 2.18 -12.49
C LEU A 141 5.04 2.63 -13.62
N ALA A 142 5.55 3.33 -14.64
CA ALA A 142 4.76 3.74 -15.79
C ALA A 142 4.23 2.55 -16.60
N SER A 143 5.05 1.49 -16.74
CA SER A 143 4.70 0.28 -17.49
C SER A 143 3.72 -0.62 -16.73
N TYR A 144 3.89 -0.76 -15.40
CA TYR A 144 3.01 -1.56 -14.54
C TYR A 144 1.55 -1.10 -14.58
N ASN A 145 1.34 0.20 -14.73
CA ASN A 145 0.01 0.81 -14.85
C ASN A 145 -0.69 0.47 -16.18
N GLN A 146 0.06 0.14 -17.23
CA GLN A 146 -0.50 -0.16 -18.55
C GLN A 146 -0.93 -1.63 -18.68
N THR A 147 -0.23 -2.56 -18.01
CA THR A 147 -0.55 -3.99 -18.05
C THR A 147 -1.70 -4.40 -17.15
N ALA A 148 -2.05 -3.62 -16.12
CA ALA A 148 -3.19 -3.90 -15.24
C ALA A 148 -4.55 -3.40 -15.79
N SER A 149 -4.56 -2.78 -16.97
CA SER A 149 -5.76 -2.26 -17.66
C SER A 149 -6.19 -3.11 -18.86
N GLN A 150 -5.64 -4.32 -19.03
CA GLN A 150 -6.03 -5.32 -20.03
C GLN A 150 -6.56 -6.56 -19.34
#